data_AF-A0A8H7SGX8-F1
#
_entry.id   AF-A0A8H7SGX8-F1
#
_cell.length_a   1.000
_cell.length_b   1.000
_cell.length_c   1.000
_cell.angle_alpha   90.00
_cell.angle_beta   90.00
_cell.angle_gamma   90.00
#
_symmetry.space_group_name_H-M   'P 1'
#
loop_
_entity.id
_entity.type
_entity.pdbx_description
1 polymer ?
#
loop_
_entity_poly.entity_id
_entity_poly.type
_entity_poly.pdbx_seq_one_letter_code
_entity_poly.pdbx_strand_id
1 'polypeptide(L)'
;MVDRPTTDKLVENAYTGTVHQAYQFLQAVEMNRKQPLSDHCIVYLAKYIADAWEPTPDETLLEELVSLMRSLPHRIPASCPGLALLLAIYYVDRLKQLYMNIKGAPKCSLRLILVAYTVSTKYLGNNLKLIMNDRIPSSPPLQPDEPSSTSLGIPKGAIDPANKQQQPIMARMELELLHFLNYNLTVEEPSKLIWWAKAYENGGDNSDIIPHLEQYTSADEGDDEFEFDR
;
A
#
# COMPACT_ATOMS: atom_id res chain seq x y z
N MET A 1 3.60 9.50 35.97
CA MET A 1 4.55 9.59 34.85
C MET A 1 4.14 8.48 33.89
N VAL A 2 3.51 8.80 32.76
CA VAL A 2 3.06 7.77 31.79
C VAL A 2 4.27 7.43 30.93
N ASP A 3 4.73 6.18 30.97
CA ASP A 3 5.83 5.71 30.14
C ASP A 3 5.45 5.84 28.66
N ARG A 4 6.25 6.60 27.90
CA ARG A 4 6.07 6.68 26.45
C ARG A 4 6.47 5.34 25.83
N PRO A 5 5.67 4.79 24.89
CA PRO A 5 6.03 3.55 24.20
C PRO A 5 7.33 3.74 23.41
N THR A 6 8.15 2.68 23.36
CA THR A 6 9.34 2.64 22.50
C THR A 6 8.93 2.62 21.02
N THR A 7 9.83 3.03 20.13
CA THR A 7 9.59 3.01 18.67
C THR A 7 9.17 1.63 18.17
N ASP A 8 9.79 0.56 18.67
CA ASP A 8 9.44 -0.81 18.29
C ASP A 8 8.00 -1.16 18.66
N LYS A 9 7.54 -0.75 19.86
CA LYS A 9 6.15 -0.94 20.28
C LYS A 9 5.18 -0.14 19.41
N LEU A 10 5.56 1.07 18.99
CA LEU A 10 4.72 1.87 18.07
C LEU A 10 4.58 1.20 16.70
N VAL A 11 5.67 0.64 16.16
CA VAL A 11 5.63 -0.09 14.89
C VAL A 11 4.79 -1.36 15.01
N GLU A 12 4.97 -2.14 16.08
CA GLU A 12 4.15 -3.32 16.34
C GLU A 12 2.66 -2.97 16.46
N ASN A 13 2.34 -1.92 17.22
CA ASN A 13 0.97 -1.43 17.37
C ASN A 13 0.39 -0.93 16.04
N ALA A 14 1.17 -0.27 15.18
CA ALA A 14 0.71 0.19 13.86
C ALA A 14 0.26 -0.97 12.98
N TYR A 15 0.96 -2.11 13.08
CA TYR A 15 0.62 -3.34 12.34
C TYR A 15 -0.43 -4.21 13.04
N THR A 16 -0.82 -3.86 14.26
CA THR A 16 -1.86 -4.56 14.99
C THR A 16 -3.20 -4.17 14.39
N GLY A 17 -3.77 -5.11 13.63
CA GLY A 17 -5.10 -4.98 13.08
C GLY A 17 -6.20 -5.05 14.14
N THR A 18 -7.43 -4.76 13.73
CA THR A 18 -8.63 -5.04 14.54
C THR A 18 -9.48 -6.08 13.84
N VAL A 19 -10.31 -6.80 14.60
CA VAL A 19 -11.26 -7.77 14.02
C VAL A 19 -12.19 -7.08 13.02
N HIS A 20 -12.62 -5.86 13.32
CA HIS A 20 -13.44 -5.06 12.41
C HIS A 20 -12.73 -4.78 11.08
N GLN A 21 -11.51 -4.24 11.14
CA GLN A 21 -10.70 -3.96 9.94
C GLN A 21 -10.41 -5.24 9.14
N ALA A 22 -10.18 -6.36 9.83
CA ALA A 22 -9.99 -7.66 9.19
C ALA A 22 -11.21 -8.10 8.38
N TYR A 23 -12.43 -7.93 8.91
CA TYR A 23 -13.65 -8.26 8.17
C TYR A 23 -13.86 -7.33 6.96
N GLN A 24 -13.54 -6.05 7.10
CA GLN A 24 -13.58 -5.10 5.97
C GLN A 24 -12.60 -5.51 4.86
N PHE A 25 -11.38 -5.93 5.22
CA PHE A 25 -10.43 -6.45 4.23
C PHE A 25 -10.89 -7.76 3.61
N LEU A 26 -11.47 -8.69 4.39
CA LEU A 26 -12.01 -9.93 3.86
C LEU A 26 -13.09 -9.64 2.80
N GLN A 27 -14.02 -8.73 3.11
CA GLN A 27 -15.06 -8.29 2.18
C GLN A 27 -14.45 -7.69 0.90
N ALA A 28 -13.44 -6.83 1.01
CA ALA A 28 -12.78 -6.25 -0.15
C ALA A 28 -12.06 -7.32 -1.01
N VAL A 29 -11.41 -8.30 -0.37
CA VAL A 29 -10.76 -9.43 -1.08
C VAL A 29 -11.79 -10.28 -1.82
N GLU A 30 -12.92 -10.58 -1.19
CA GLU A 30 -14.03 -11.33 -1.79
C GLU A 30 -14.64 -10.55 -2.96
N MET A 31 -14.84 -9.25 -2.81
CA MET A 31 -15.32 -8.35 -3.87
C MET A 31 -14.36 -8.36 -5.06
N ASN A 32 -13.05 -8.27 -4.83
CA ASN A 32 -12.04 -8.29 -5.89
C ASN A 32 -11.91 -9.66 -6.58
N ARG A 33 -12.37 -10.74 -5.94
CA ARG A 33 -12.20 -12.14 -6.40
C ARG A 33 -10.74 -12.49 -6.72
N LYS A 34 -9.80 -11.86 -6.01
CA LYS A 34 -8.34 -11.97 -6.23
C LYS A 34 -7.89 -11.65 -7.66
N GLN A 35 -8.67 -10.88 -8.42
CA GLN A 35 -8.27 -10.46 -9.75
C GLN A 35 -7.10 -9.46 -9.65
N PRO A 36 -6.13 -9.52 -10.59
CA PRO A 36 -5.15 -8.45 -10.73
C PRO A 36 -5.87 -7.16 -11.19
N LEU A 37 -5.25 -6.01 -10.91
CA LEU A 37 -5.68 -4.75 -11.50
C LEU A 37 -5.39 -4.78 -13.01
N SER A 38 -6.27 -4.20 -13.82
CA SER A 38 -6.00 -4.00 -15.24
C SER A 38 -4.77 -3.14 -15.49
N ASP A 39 -4.18 -3.31 -16.68
CA ASP A 39 -3.05 -2.49 -17.12
C ASP A 39 -3.38 -1.00 -17.18
N HIS A 40 -4.59 -0.64 -17.62
CA HIS A 40 -5.02 0.76 -17.67
C HIS A 40 -5.09 1.39 -16.27
N CYS A 41 -5.59 0.64 -15.28
CA CYS A 41 -5.60 1.09 -13.89
C CYS A 41 -4.18 1.29 -13.36
N ILE A 42 -3.25 0.36 -13.63
CA ILE A 42 -1.84 0.49 -13.22
C ILE A 42 -1.19 1.74 -13.84
N VAL A 43 -1.39 1.99 -15.13
CA VAL A 43 -0.84 3.18 -15.81
C VAL A 43 -1.39 4.46 -15.22
N TYR A 44 -2.70 4.51 -14.95
CA TYR A 44 -3.33 5.66 -14.30
C TYR A 44 -2.74 5.92 -12.92
N LEU A 45 -2.63 4.89 -12.08
CA LEU A 45 -2.09 5.00 -10.73
C LEU A 45 -0.61 5.44 -10.76
N ALA A 46 0.18 4.91 -11.69
CA ALA A 46 1.57 5.31 -11.87
C ALA A 46 1.68 6.80 -12.24
N LYS A 47 0.88 7.26 -13.19
CA LYS A 47 0.83 8.67 -13.60
C LYS A 47 0.43 9.57 -12.44
N TYR A 48 -0.64 9.22 -11.74
CA TYR A 48 -1.11 9.95 -10.56
C TYR A 48 0.01 10.14 -9.51
N ILE A 49 0.75 9.08 -9.19
CA ILE A 49 1.84 9.16 -8.21
C ILE A 49 3.00 10.02 -8.71
N ALA A 50 3.37 9.89 -10.00
CA ALA A 50 4.39 10.72 -10.61
C ALA A 50 4.00 12.21 -10.52
N ASP A 51 2.78 12.54 -10.95
CA ASP A 51 2.26 13.91 -10.94
C ASP A 51 2.15 14.47 -9.51
N ALA A 52 1.79 13.64 -8.52
CA ALA A 52 1.65 14.08 -7.14
C ALA A 52 3.00 14.36 -6.46
N TRP A 53 4.01 13.52 -6.66
CA TRP A 53 5.22 13.50 -5.84
C TRP A 53 6.50 13.95 -6.53
N GLU A 54 6.55 13.90 -7.86
CA GLU A 54 7.76 14.25 -8.61
C GLU A 54 7.77 15.74 -8.96
N PRO A 55 8.94 16.39 -8.88
CA PRO A 55 9.07 17.79 -9.27
C PRO A 55 8.94 17.96 -10.78
N THR A 56 9.44 16.99 -11.56
CA THR A 56 9.43 16.99 -13.02
C THR A 56 9.13 15.57 -13.51
N PRO A 57 7.85 15.15 -13.56
CA PRO A 57 7.50 13.84 -14.09
C PRO A 57 7.84 13.78 -15.58
N ASP A 58 8.53 12.72 -16.00
CA ASP A 58 8.84 12.44 -17.39
C ASP A 58 8.33 11.04 -17.80
N GLU A 59 8.32 10.78 -19.10
CA GLU A 59 7.82 9.50 -19.65
C GLU A 59 8.65 8.31 -19.19
N THR A 60 9.97 8.49 -19.04
CA THR A 60 10.88 7.43 -18.57
C THR A 60 10.52 7.00 -17.14
N LEU A 61 10.25 7.96 -16.25
CA LEU A 61 9.85 7.70 -14.88
C LEU A 61 8.47 7.04 -14.81
N LEU A 62 7.54 7.45 -15.67
CA LEU A 62 6.24 6.80 -15.77
C LEU A 62 6.39 5.32 -16.17
N GLU A 63 7.22 5.01 -17.17
CA GLU A 63 7.54 3.63 -17.55
C GLU A 63 8.19 2.84 -16.41
N GLU A 64 9.13 3.45 -15.68
CA GLU A 64 9.77 2.85 -14.50
C GLU A 64 8.73 2.54 -13.40
N LEU A 65 7.78 3.45 -13.12
CA LEU A 65 6.71 3.26 -12.14
C LEU A 65 5.75 2.15 -12.56
N VAL A 66 5.31 2.15 -13.81
CA VAL A 66 4.42 1.10 -14.35
C VAL A 66 5.10 -0.27 -14.27
N SER A 67 6.36 -0.35 -14.70
CA SER A 67 7.17 -1.56 -14.61
C SER A 67 7.33 -2.04 -13.16
N LEU A 68 7.62 -1.12 -12.24
CA LEU A 68 7.71 -1.42 -10.82
C LEU A 68 6.38 -1.98 -10.30
N MET A 69 5.26 -1.29 -10.49
CA MET A 69 3.94 -1.70 -10.01
C MET A 69 3.51 -3.09 -10.52
N ARG A 70 3.78 -3.41 -11.78
CA ARG A 70 3.55 -4.75 -12.35
C ARG A 70 4.42 -5.83 -11.72
N SER A 71 5.64 -5.47 -11.32
CA SER A 71 6.60 -6.42 -10.75
C SER A 71 6.41 -6.65 -9.24
N LEU A 72 5.78 -5.71 -8.51
CA LEU A 72 5.58 -5.80 -7.06
C LEU A 72 4.93 -7.12 -6.58
N PRO A 73 3.84 -7.62 -7.20
CA PRO A 73 3.23 -8.90 -6.82
C PRO A 73 4.20 -10.10 -6.85
N HIS A 74 5.18 -10.06 -7.74
CA HIS A 74 6.18 -11.12 -7.92
C HIS A 74 7.35 -10.98 -6.93
N ARG A 75 7.64 -9.76 -6.48
CA ARG A 75 8.74 -9.45 -5.57
C ARG A 75 8.37 -9.60 -4.10
N ILE A 76 7.13 -9.25 -3.76
CA ILE A 76 6.65 -9.19 -2.37
C ILE A 76 5.33 -9.99 -2.29
N PRO A 77 5.37 -11.21 -1.70
CA PRO A 77 4.19 -12.05 -1.59
C PRO A 77 3.05 -11.38 -0.82
N ALA A 78 1.85 -11.37 -1.40
CA ALA A 78 0.66 -10.78 -0.81
C ALA A 78 -0.56 -11.66 -1.05
N SER A 79 -1.47 -11.75 -0.07
CA SER A 79 -2.72 -12.53 -0.20
C SER A 79 -3.67 -11.97 -1.26
N CYS A 80 -3.59 -10.65 -1.52
CA CYS A 80 -4.32 -9.97 -2.58
C CYS A 80 -3.46 -8.79 -3.10
N PRO A 81 -2.61 -9.02 -4.12
CA PRO A 81 -1.67 -8.00 -4.60
C PRO A 81 -2.34 -6.72 -5.12
N GLY A 82 -3.46 -6.84 -5.84
CA GLY A 82 -4.21 -5.68 -6.33
C GLY A 82 -4.73 -4.79 -5.20
N LEU A 83 -5.34 -5.39 -4.17
CA LEU A 83 -5.78 -4.64 -2.98
C LEU A 83 -4.59 -4.03 -2.23
N ALA A 84 -3.47 -4.76 -2.10
CA ALA A 84 -2.27 -4.23 -1.47
C ALA A 84 -1.70 -3.02 -2.24
N LEU A 85 -1.76 -3.02 -3.58
CA LEU A 85 -1.36 -1.87 -4.38
C LEU A 85 -2.31 -0.69 -4.20
N LEU A 86 -3.63 -0.91 -4.18
CA LEU A 86 -4.60 0.15 -3.92
C LEU A 86 -4.43 0.76 -2.52
N LEU A 87 -4.14 -0.06 -1.50
CA LEU A 87 -3.80 0.43 -0.16
C LEU A 87 -2.51 1.24 -0.15
N ALA A 88 -1.51 0.83 -0.94
CA ALA A 88 -0.27 1.57 -1.07
C ALA A 88 -0.53 2.97 -1.65
N ILE A 89 -1.32 3.05 -2.73
CA ILE A 89 -1.73 4.34 -3.31
C ILE A 89 -2.50 5.16 -2.28
N TYR A 90 -3.45 4.56 -1.56
CA TYR A 90 -4.22 5.23 -0.52
C TYR A 90 -3.33 5.83 0.58
N TYR A 91 -2.29 5.11 1.04
CA TYR A 91 -1.35 5.66 2.01
C TYR A 91 -0.50 6.79 1.45
N VAL A 92 -0.08 6.69 0.19
CA VAL A 92 0.68 7.75 -0.48
C VAL A 92 -0.17 9.01 -0.70
N ASP A 93 -1.44 8.84 -1.06
CA ASP A 93 -2.39 9.95 -1.16
C ASP A 93 -2.63 10.61 0.21
N ARG A 94 -2.83 9.82 1.27
CA ARG A 94 -2.93 10.34 2.65
C ARG A 94 -1.71 11.16 3.06
N LEU A 95 -0.51 10.73 2.69
CA LEU A 95 0.70 11.54 2.90
C LEU A 95 0.62 12.87 2.17
N LYS A 96 0.12 12.88 0.92
CA LYS A 96 0.02 14.08 0.12
C LYS A 96 -0.94 15.08 0.76
N GLN A 97 -2.04 14.60 1.32
CA GLN A 97 -3.02 15.39 2.07
C GLN A 97 -2.42 15.98 3.35
N LEU A 98 -1.61 15.21 4.09
CA LEU A 98 -0.98 15.68 5.33
C LEU A 98 0.13 16.72 5.10
N TYR A 99 0.85 16.62 3.97
CA TYR A 99 2.04 17.41 3.68
C TYR A 99 1.91 18.18 2.36
N MET A 100 0.77 18.87 2.19
CA MET A 100 0.42 19.56 0.94
C MET A 100 1.56 20.39 0.35
N ASN A 101 1.64 20.41 -0.99
CA ASN A 101 2.64 21.11 -1.80
C ASN A 101 4.10 20.62 -1.69
N ILE A 102 4.40 19.61 -0.86
CA ILE A 102 5.74 19.01 -0.88
C ILE A 102 5.88 18.14 -2.13
N LYS A 103 6.96 18.39 -2.87
CA LYS A 103 7.51 17.49 -3.88
C LYS A 103 8.72 16.81 -3.28
N GLY A 104 8.91 15.53 -3.60
CA GLY A 104 10.08 14.80 -3.13
C GLY A 104 11.31 15.09 -3.98
N ALA A 105 12.42 14.44 -3.62
CA ALA A 105 13.60 14.40 -4.48
C ALA A 105 13.28 13.65 -5.79
N PRO A 106 14.03 13.88 -6.88
CA PRO A 106 13.85 13.14 -8.12
C PRO A 106 13.81 11.62 -7.89
N LYS A 107 12.86 10.94 -8.53
CA LYS A 107 12.62 9.50 -8.42
C LYS A 107 12.23 9.04 -7.00
N CYS A 108 11.65 9.92 -6.19
CA CYS A 108 11.13 9.55 -4.87
C CYS A 108 9.90 8.64 -4.96
N SER A 109 9.06 8.83 -5.98
CA SER A 109 7.84 8.06 -6.23
C SER A 109 8.07 6.55 -6.27
N LEU A 110 9.17 6.11 -6.91
CA LEU A 110 9.56 4.68 -6.98
C LEU A 110 9.83 4.09 -5.60
N ARG A 111 10.56 4.81 -4.76
CA ARG A 111 10.85 4.38 -3.37
C ARG A 111 9.59 4.40 -2.53
N LEU A 112 8.79 5.45 -2.70
CA LEU A 112 7.55 5.67 -1.98
C LEU A 112 6.52 4.58 -2.24
N ILE A 113 6.29 4.21 -3.51
CA ILE A 113 5.36 3.13 -3.85
C ILE A 113 5.87 1.77 -3.36
N LEU A 114 7.17 1.51 -3.46
CA LEU A 114 7.77 0.26 -2.98
C LEU A 114 7.59 0.08 -1.47
N VAL A 115 7.87 1.12 -0.69
CA VAL A 115 7.70 1.07 0.77
C VAL A 115 6.23 1.01 1.16
N ALA A 116 5.36 1.79 0.53
CA ALA A 116 3.92 1.78 0.80
C ALA A 116 3.29 0.41 0.48
N TYR A 117 3.71 -0.24 -0.61
CA TYR A 117 3.29 -1.60 -0.93
C TYR A 117 3.78 -2.60 0.13
N THR A 118 5.02 -2.48 0.58
CA THR A 118 5.56 -3.34 1.65
C THR A 118 4.75 -3.19 2.95
N VAL A 119 4.43 -1.97 3.36
CA VAL A 119 3.57 -1.71 4.54
C VAL A 119 2.17 -2.29 4.34
N SER A 120 1.57 -2.07 3.16
CA SER A 120 0.23 -2.55 2.83
C SER A 120 0.11 -4.06 2.86
N THR A 121 1.09 -4.78 2.29
CA THR A 121 1.10 -6.25 2.30
C THR A 121 1.22 -6.80 3.71
N LYS A 122 2.10 -6.23 4.55
CA LYS A 122 2.24 -6.61 5.97
C LYS A 122 0.94 -6.38 6.74
N TYR A 123 0.37 -5.18 6.63
CA TYR A 123 -0.84 -4.80 7.36
C TYR A 123 -2.05 -5.65 6.94
N LEU A 124 -2.27 -5.81 5.63
CA LEU A 124 -3.32 -6.67 5.09
C LEU A 124 -3.16 -8.12 5.57
N GLY A 125 -1.94 -8.65 5.49
CA GLY A 125 -1.63 -10.01 5.94
C GLY A 125 -1.90 -10.23 7.42
N ASN A 126 -1.51 -9.29 8.27
CA ASN A 126 -1.74 -9.37 9.72
C ASN A 126 -3.23 -9.32 10.06
N ASN A 127 -4.00 -8.44 9.43
CA ASN A 127 -5.45 -8.38 9.63
C ASN A 127 -6.13 -9.69 9.21
N LEU A 128 -5.81 -10.24 8.03
CA LEU A 128 -6.43 -11.49 7.56
C LEU A 128 -6.06 -12.70 8.45
N LYS A 129 -4.88 -12.71 9.06
CA LYS A 129 -4.48 -13.74 10.04
C LYS A 129 -5.36 -13.75 11.29
N LEU A 130 -5.89 -12.60 11.73
CA LEU A 130 -6.78 -12.53 12.89
C LEU A 130 -8.02 -13.42 12.68
N ILE A 131 -8.63 -13.36 11.50
CA ILE A 131 -9.81 -14.17 11.16
C ILE A 131 -9.46 -15.65 11.03
N MET A 132 -8.27 -15.98 10.49
CA MET A 132 -7.83 -17.37 10.36
C MET A 132 -7.62 -18.02 11.74
N ASN A 133 -7.05 -17.28 12.67
CA ASN A 133 -6.81 -17.76 14.03
C ASN A 133 -8.12 -17.91 14.83
N ASP A 134 -9.09 -17.01 14.64
CA ASP A 134 -10.41 -17.11 15.29
C ASP A 134 -11.27 -18.28 14.77
N ARG A 135 -11.01 -18.77 13.55
CA ARG A 135 -11.74 -19.90 12.93
C ARG A 135 -11.22 -21.27 13.35
N ILE A 136 -10.11 -21.35 14.08
CA ILE A 136 -9.64 -22.60 14.69
C ILE A 136 -10.19 -22.62 16.12
N PRO A 137 -11.30 -23.33 16.41
CA PRO A 137 -11.64 -23.60 17.80
C PRO A 137 -10.44 -24.33 18.42
N SER A 138 -9.88 -23.72 19.46
CA SER A 138 -8.87 -24.33 20.32
C SER A 138 -9.44 -25.60 20.92
N SER A 139 -9.21 -26.74 20.25
CA SER A 139 -9.33 -28.05 20.88
C SER A 139 -8.40 -28.09 22.10
N PRO A 140 -8.82 -28.70 23.23
CA PRO A 140 -8.03 -28.73 24.45
C PRO A 140 -6.66 -29.40 24.22
N PRO A 141 -5.61 -28.98 24.94
CA PRO A 141 -4.28 -29.56 24.77
C PRO A 141 -4.25 -30.96 25.42
N LEU A 142 -4.14 -32.00 24.59
CA LEU A 142 -3.59 -33.27 25.03
C LEU A 142 -2.05 -33.09 25.11
N GLN A 143 -1.54 -32.91 26.32
CA GLN A 143 -0.11 -33.12 26.62
C GLN A 143 0.17 -34.64 26.84
N PRO A 144 1.43 -35.07 27.01
CA PRO A 144 2.45 -35.16 25.98
C PRO A 144 3.09 -36.56 25.98
N ASP A 145 3.46 -37.10 24.81
CA ASP A 145 4.49 -38.15 24.76
C ASP A 145 5.59 -37.73 23.78
N GLU A 146 6.79 -37.64 24.34
CA GLU A 146 8.07 -37.29 23.72
C GLU A 146 8.74 -38.56 23.14
N PRO A 147 9.96 -38.49 22.57
CA PRO A 147 10.29 -38.10 21.21
C PRO A 147 10.70 -39.31 20.34
N SER A 148 10.59 -39.19 19.02
CA SER A 148 11.51 -39.89 18.11
C SER A 148 11.65 -39.17 16.77
N SER A 149 12.87 -38.75 16.55
CA SER A 149 13.47 -38.15 15.37
C SER A 149 13.17 -38.93 14.09
N THR A 150 12.74 -38.25 13.02
CA THR A 150 13.16 -38.61 11.65
C THR A 150 13.23 -37.35 10.82
N SER A 151 14.47 -36.96 10.50
CA SER A 151 14.81 -35.91 9.57
C SER A 151 14.42 -36.29 8.14
N LEU A 152 13.58 -35.49 7.50
CA LEU A 152 13.46 -35.44 6.05
C LEU A 152 13.63 -33.99 5.62
N GLY A 153 14.71 -33.76 4.87
CA GLY A 153 15.23 -32.45 4.52
C GLY A 153 14.30 -31.65 3.61
N ILE A 154 14.19 -30.36 3.92
CA ILE A 154 13.74 -29.33 2.99
C ILE A 154 15.00 -28.62 2.47
N PRO A 155 15.20 -28.52 1.15
CA PRO A 155 16.41 -27.94 0.58
C PRO A 155 16.54 -26.45 0.90
N LYS A 156 17.62 -26.13 1.61
CA LYS A 156 18.24 -24.80 1.65
C LYS A 156 18.79 -24.48 0.26
N GLY A 157 18.20 -23.51 -0.42
CA GLY A 157 18.72 -22.89 -1.64
C GLY A 157 17.58 -22.15 -2.34
N ALA A 158 17.63 -20.87 -2.69
CA ALA A 158 18.73 -19.92 -2.75
C ALA A 158 18.17 -18.54 -2.35
N ILE A 159 18.80 -17.89 -1.37
CA ILE A 159 18.67 -16.45 -1.19
C ILE A 159 20.01 -15.90 -1.65
N ASP A 160 20.02 -15.23 -2.80
CA ASP A 160 21.20 -14.56 -3.34
C ASP A 160 21.80 -13.62 -2.28
N PRO A 161 23.12 -13.69 -2.01
CA PRO A 161 23.78 -12.88 -0.99
C PRO A 161 23.95 -11.39 -1.36
N ALA A 162 23.35 -10.91 -2.46
CA ALA A 162 23.46 -9.54 -2.94
C ALA A 162 22.67 -8.49 -2.11
N ASN A 163 21.86 -8.90 -1.12
CA ASN A 163 20.82 -8.02 -0.57
C ASN A 163 20.91 -7.64 0.92
N LYS A 164 22.05 -7.85 1.58
CA LYS A 164 22.21 -7.51 3.01
C LYS A 164 22.18 -6.00 3.30
N GLN A 165 22.43 -5.16 2.29
CA GLN A 165 22.51 -3.70 2.44
C GLN A 165 21.20 -2.96 2.13
N GLN A 166 20.26 -3.54 1.38
CA GLN A 166 18.97 -2.88 1.09
C GLN A 166 17.95 -3.11 2.21
N GLN A 167 18.07 -4.20 2.97
CA GLN A 167 17.20 -4.44 4.14
C GLN A 167 17.22 -3.31 5.19
N PRO A 168 18.36 -2.76 5.62
CA PRO A 168 18.36 -1.64 6.57
C PRO A 168 17.79 -0.36 5.97
N ILE A 169 17.95 -0.13 4.66
CA ILE A 169 17.39 1.05 3.98
C ILE A 169 15.86 0.93 3.87
N MET A 170 15.34 -0.23 3.48
CA MET A 170 13.91 -0.50 3.42
C MET A 170 13.25 -0.40 4.80
N ALA A 171 13.88 -0.95 5.84
CA ALA A 171 13.37 -0.86 7.21
C ALA A 171 13.31 0.59 7.71
N ARG A 172 14.31 1.41 7.35
CA ARG A 172 14.29 2.84 7.67
C ARG A 172 13.18 3.59 6.93
N MET A 173 13.02 3.37 5.62
CA MET A 173 11.95 4.01 4.84
C MET A 173 10.57 3.60 5.35
N GLU A 174 10.40 2.33 5.75
CA GLU A 174 9.19 1.82 6.38
C GLU A 174 8.87 2.57 7.68
N LEU A 175 9.87 2.73 8.55
CA LEU A 175 9.72 3.49 9.79
C LEU A 175 9.34 4.95 9.53
N GLU A 176 9.99 5.61 8.57
CA GLU A 176 9.69 6.99 8.18
C GLU A 176 8.25 7.11 7.63
N LEU A 177 7.83 6.20 6.75
CA LEU A 177 6.45 6.15 6.25
C LEU A 177 5.43 6.00 7.38
N LEU A 178 5.66 5.05 8.31
CA LEU A 178 4.78 4.85 9.46
C LEU A 178 4.72 6.09 10.34
N HIS A 179 5.86 6.75 10.56
CA HIS A 179 5.92 7.97 11.33
C HIS A 179 5.08 9.09 10.69
N PHE A 180 5.21 9.30 9.37
CA PHE A 180 4.44 10.30 8.64
C PHE A 180 2.93 9.99 8.60
N LEU A 181 2.55 8.72 8.67
CA LEU A 181 1.15 8.29 8.81
C LEU A 181 0.65 8.30 10.26
N ASN A 182 1.43 8.85 11.20
CA ASN A 182 1.15 8.83 12.64
C ASN A 182 0.88 7.42 13.19
N TYR A 183 1.57 6.42 12.64
CA TYR A 183 1.40 4.99 12.95
C TYR A 183 -0.03 4.48 12.74
N ASN A 184 -0.86 5.20 11.98
CA ASN A 184 -2.25 4.86 11.74
C ASN A 184 -2.45 4.31 10.31
N LEU A 185 -2.48 2.98 10.21
CA LEU A 185 -2.74 2.24 8.98
C LEU A 185 -4.22 1.88 8.76
N THR A 186 -5.16 2.32 9.60
CA THR A 186 -6.57 1.98 9.41
C THR A 186 -7.10 2.58 8.11
N VAL A 187 -8.01 1.84 7.48
CA VAL A 187 -8.64 2.22 6.21
C VAL A 187 -10.14 2.08 6.38
N GLU A 188 -10.88 3.19 6.33
CA GLU A 188 -12.29 3.21 6.73
C GLU A 188 -13.15 2.28 5.86
N GLU A 189 -12.91 2.23 4.54
CA GLU A 189 -13.69 1.39 3.63
C GLU A 189 -12.83 0.82 2.49
N PRO A 190 -12.07 -0.27 2.72
CA PRO A 190 -11.22 -0.89 1.70
C PRO A 190 -12.00 -1.35 0.45
N SER A 191 -13.28 -1.69 0.62
CA SER A 191 -14.18 -2.08 -0.48
C SER A 191 -14.40 -0.96 -1.50
N LYS A 192 -14.36 0.32 -1.07
CA LYS A 192 -14.48 1.46 -2.00
C LYS A 192 -13.29 1.53 -2.96
N LEU A 193 -12.09 1.14 -2.53
CA LEU A 193 -10.91 1.09 -3.40
C LEU A 193 -11.09 0.04 -4.52
N ILE A 194 -11.66 -1.12 -4.19
CA ILE A 194 -11.97 -2.17 -5.17
C ILE A 194 -13.08 -1.72 -6.11
N TRP A 195 -14.13 -1.11 -5.57
CA TRP A 195 -15.23 -0.60 -6.37
C TRP A 195 -14.74 0.45 -7.38
N TRP A 196 -13.92 1.41 -6.92
CA TRP A 196 -13.30 2.41 -7.78
C TRP A 196 -12.49 1.76 -8.91
N ALA A 197 -11.61 0.80 -8.59
CA ALA A 197 -10.77 0.15 -9.59
C ALA A 197 -11.60 -0.56 -10.67
N LYS A 198 -12.71 -1.19 -10.29
CA LYS A 198 -13.64 -1.84 -11.23
C LYS A 198 -14.48 -0.85 -12.03
N ALA A 199 -14.89 0.26 -11.43
CA ALA A 199 -15.65 1.30 -12.12
C ALA A 199 -14.80 1.94 -13.23
N TYR A 200 -13.53 2.20 -12.93
CA TYR A 200 -12.55 2.72 -13.89
C TYR A 200 -12.38 1.79 -15.11
N GLU A 201 -12.38 0.47 -14.89
CA GLU A 201 -12.26 -0.53 -15.97
C GLU A 201 -13.47 -0.58 -16.92
N ASN A 202 -14.67 -0.29 -16.41
CA ASN A 202 -15.90 -0.38 -17.18
C ASN A 202 -16.20 0.87 -18.01
N GLY A 203 -15.24 1.80 -18.13
CA GLY A 203 -15.42 3.06 -18.86
C GLY A 203 -16.48 3.96 -18.21
N GLY A 204 -16.72 3.80 -16.90
CA GLY A 204 -17.54 4.74 -16.17
C GLY A 204 -16.85 6.10 -16.19
N ASP A 205 -17.59 7.13 -16.58
CA ASP A 205 -17.19 8.54 -16.61
C ASP A 205 -16.95 9.13 -15.19
N ASN A 206 -16.63 8.27 -14.23
CA ASN A 206 -16.25 8.68 -12.88
C ASN A 206 -14.77 9.04 -12.92
N SER A 207 -14.53 10.28 -13.35
CA SER A 207 -13.39 11.07 -12.89
C SER A 207 -13.29 11.09 -11.38
N ASP A 208 -14.36 10.74 -10.65
CA ASP A 208 -14.47 10.50 -9.21
C ASP A 208 -13.56 9.33 -8.74
N ILE A 209 -12.25 9.57 -8.79
CA ILE A 209 -11.48 9.80 -7.58
C ILE A 209 -11.60 8.68 -6.54
N ILE A 210 -10.49 7.99 -6.26
CA ILE A 210 -10.31 7.27 -4.98
C ILE A 210 -10.87 8.20 -3.88
N PRO A 211 -11.84 7.79 -3.03
CA PRO A 211 -12.83 8.64 -2.33
C PRO A 211 -12.43 9.96 -1.62
N HIS A 212 -11.20 10.46 -1.72
CA HIS A 212 -10.67 11.68 -1.12
C HIS A 212 -9.90 12.64 -2.07
N LEU A 213 -9.78 12.37 -3.38
CA LEU A 213 -9.02 13.23 -4.32
C LEU A 213 -9.76 14.51 -4.82
N GLU A 214 -10.93 14.87 -4.28
CA GLU A 214 -11.81 15.94 -4.81
C GLU A 214 -11.27 17.39 -4.73
N GLN A 215 -10.05 17.65 -4.27
CA GLN A 215 -9.60 19.04 -4.00
C GLN A 215 -8.55 19.64 -4.96
N TYR A 216 -8.11 18.96 -6.02
CA TYR A 216 -6.97 19.47 -6.81
C TYR A 216 -7.16 19.59 -8.33
N THR A 217 -8.40 19.54 -8.82
CA THR A 217 -8.69 19.84 -10.24
C THR A 217 -9.70 20.97 -10.40
N SER A 218 -9.50 22.08 -9.69
CA SER A 218 -9.96 23.40 -10.17
C SER A 218 -8.73 24.25 -10.48
N ALA A 219 -8.07 23.92 -11.59
CA ALA A 219 -7.22 24.90 -12.25
C ALA A 219 -8.17 25.96 -12.83
N ASP A 220 -8.25 27.08 -12.11
CA ASP A 220 -8.73 28.37 -12.58
C ASP A 220 -7.77 28.82 -13.68
N GLU A 221 -8.03 28.34 -14.90
CA GLU A 221 -7.39 28.85 -16.12
C GLU A 221 -8.02 30.20 -16.45
N GLY A 222 -7.17 31.22 -16.57
CA GLY A 222 -7.59 32.62 -16.61
C GLY A 222 -8.34 33.05 -17.86
N ASP A 223 -9.18 34.06 -17.67
CA ASP A 223 -9.61 34.98 -18.71
C ASP A 223 -8.79 36.27 -18.58
N ASP A 224 -7.63 36.31 -19.24
CA ASP A 224 -6.91 37.54 -19.55
C ASP A 224 -7.61 38.22 -20.75
N GLU A 225 -8.69 38.97 -20.50
CA GLU A 225 -9.18 39.94 -21.48
C GLU A 225 -8.34 41.23 -21.42
N PHE A 226 -7.47 41.40 -22.42
CA PHE A 226 -6.77 42.64 -22.70
C PHE A 226 -7.73 43.71 -23.23
N GLU A 227 -8.16 44.66 -22.39
CA GLU A 227 -8.72 45.93 -22.87
C GLU A 227 -7.58 46.93 -23.19
N PHE A 228 -7.39 47.18 -24.48
CA PHE A 228 -6.50 48.20 -25.01
C PHE A 228 -7.37 49.36 -25.53
N ASP A 229 -7.58 50.39 -24.72
CA ASP A 229 -8.27 51.60 -25.19
C ASP A 229 -7.34 52.82 -25.22
N ARG A 230 -7.47 53.52 -26.37
CA ARG A 230 -6.77 54.74 -26.79
C ARG A 230 -7.38 56.01 -26.19
#